data_AF-A0A9W7B8B8-F1
#
_entry.id   AF-A0A9W7B8B8-F1
#
_cell.length_a   1.000
_cell.length_b   1.000
_cell.length_c   1.000
_cell.angle_alpha   90.00
_cell.angle_beta   90.00
_cell.angle_gamma   90.00
#
_symmetry.space_group_name_H-M   'P 1'
#
loop_
_entity.id
_entity.type
_entity.pdbx_description
1 polymer ?
#
loop_
_entity_poly.entity_id
_entity_poly.type
_entity_poly.pdbx_seq_one_letter_code
_entity_poly.pdbx_strand_id
1 'polypeptide(L)'
;MPSYRYSLAFTGHAAAAKALTHTPSYTKPTFDLLSSIFKLIVREEVYSYWVQKGDCAPFFLTTYCENHNTSMCDLNEQWHGKNAINCPDPVYFGNIMYSAHLAHIGTLVRLFAPTPEAAEEVLKFTLGNTEYTLDSLLQRLVLQAEDQKGQLGGGITCELANVYPSCQSHLHASLRLLSTLDSSNENRYSAIRKTWQDYLLTENIAKGWDTPAGSTPFGERLFEIAQQTPRHINIPDFGIPIGCASHDVWVLAYLRSWTLESYVDSPNPEHVLERGRELLKNHVGWKDGQLQDERCKVLAGEENWDVASAMFPVVEAAVQDWDFEKSR
;
A
#
# COMPACT_ATOMS: atom_id res chain seq x y z
N MET A 1 -8.56 15.22 -9.54
CA MET A 1 -7.16 15.64 -9.81
C MET A 1 -6.35 14.42 -10.26
N PRO A 2 -5.26 14.58 -11.03
CA PRO A 2 -4.31 13.49 -11.29
C PRO A 2 -3.76 12.94 -9.98
N SER A 3 -3.58 11.63 -9.84
CA SER A 3 -3.04 11.03 -8.62
C SER A 3 -1.51 10.99 -8.68
N TYR A 4 -0.90 12.17 -8.57
CA TYR A 4 0.55 12.38 -8.63
C TYR A 4 1.34 11.42 -7.72
N ARG A 5 0.78 11.04 -6.57
CA ARG A 5 1.40 10.11 -5.62
C ARG A 5 1.74 8.76 -6.25
N TYR A 6 0.86 8.19 -7.10
CA TYR A 6 1.11 6.89 -7.73
C TYR A 6 2.19 7.00 -8.78
N SER A 7 2.06 7.96 -9.68
CA SER A 7 3.02 8.19 -10.76
C SER A 7 4.44 8.38 -10.22
N LEU A 8 4.59 9.21 -9.18
CA LEU A 8 5.87 9.44 -8.52
C LEU A 8 6.40 8.19 -7.82
N ALA A 9 5.57 7.52 -7.01
CA ALA A 9 6.00 6.34 -6.26
C ALA A 9 6.40 5.19 -7.20
N PHE A 10 5.58 4.83 -8.19
CA PHE A 10 5.89 3.75 -9.13
C PHE A 10 7.11 4.03 -9.99
N THR A 11 7.33 5.29 -10.39
CA THR A 11 8.58 5.68 -11.05
C THR A 11 9.79 5.41 -10.15
N GLY A 12 9.68 5.73 -8.86
CA GLY A 12 10.73 5.47 -7.87
C GLY A 12 10.99 3.97 -7.68
N HIS A 13 9.95 3.17 -7.49
CA HIS A 13 10.09 1.71 -7.36
C HIS A 13 10.75 1.09 -8.60
N ALA A 14 10.33 1.48 -9.80
CA ALA A 14 10.89 0.98 -11.05
C ALA A 14 12.35 1.40 -11.24
N ALA A 15 12.71 2.63 -10.88
CA ALA A 15 14.08 3.10 -10.93
C ALA A 15 14.99 2.31 -9.99
N ALA A 16 14.54 2.09 -8.75
CA ALA A 16 15.26 1.28 -7.76
C ALA A 16 15.45 -0.17 -8.25
N ALA A 17 14.38 -0.81 -8.72
CA ALA A 17 14.44 -2.18 -9.25
C ALA A 17 15.44 -2.28 -10.40
N LYS A 18 15.34 -1.39 -11.41
CA LYS A 18 16.26 -1.36 -12.55
C LYS A 18 17.71 -1.18 -12.12
N ALA A 19 17.97 -0.32 -11.14
CA ALA A 19 19.31 -0.10 -10.63
C ALA A 19 19.87 -1.36 -9.94
N LEU A 20 19.07 -2.07 -9.16
CA LEU A 20 19.51 -3.29 -8.48
C LEU A 20 19.72 -4.47 -9.45
N THR A 21 18.87 -4.62 -10.46
CA THR A 21 18.88 -5.84 -11.30
C THR A 21 19.63 -5.69 -12.63
N HIS A 22 19.69 -4.47 -13.19
CA HIS A 22 20.19 -4.26 -14.55
C HIS A 22 21.31 -3.23 -14.65
N THR A 23 21.35 -2.24 -13.76
CA THR A 23 22.35 -1.16 -13.81
C THR A 23 22.96 -0.88 -12.44
N PRO A 24 23.66 -1.84 -11.81
CA PRO A 24 24.19 -1.70 -10.44
C PRO A 24 25.26 -0.61 -10.30
N SER A 25 25.87 -0.16 -11.39
CA SER A 25 26.80 0.99 -11.39
C SER A 25 26.09 2.35 -11.32
N TYR A 26 24.76 2.40 -11.44
CA TYR A 26 23.98 3.64 -11.49
C TYR A 26 23.43 4.04 -10.12
N THR A 27 24.07 3.62 -9.01
CA THR A 27 23.61 3.93 -7.64
C THR A 27 23.43 5.42 -7.40
N LYS A 28 24.40 6.26 -7.79
CA LYS A 28 24.30 7.72 -7.64
C LYS A 28 23.19 8.35 -8.49
N PRO A 29 23.09 8.14 -9.81
CA PRO A 29 21.95 8.62 -10.60
C PRO A 29 20.59 8.18 -10.03
N THR A 30 20.50 6.95 -9.52
CA THR A 30 19.28 6.44 -8.89
C THR A 30 18.98 7.15 -7.58
N PHE A 31 19.98 7.39 -6.73
CA PHE A 31 19.83 8.20 -5.52
C PHE A 31 19.33 9.63 -5.83
N ASP A 32 19.92 10.29 -6.83
CA ASP A 32 19.54 11.65 -7.23
C ASP A 32 18.08 11.69 -7.72
N LEU A 33 17.67 10.69 -8.50
CA LEU A 33 16.28 10.54 -8.97
C LEU A 33 15.32 10.27 -7.81
N LEU A 34 15.61 9.29 -6.95
CA LEU A 34 14.77 8.95 -5.80
C LEU A 34 14.63 10.13 -4.84
N SER A 35 15.70 10.88 -4.63
CA SER A 35 15.69 12.10 -3.80
C SER A 35 14.82 13.19 -4.40
N SER A 36 14.85 13.35 -5.73
CA SER A 36 13.97 14.27 -6.45
C SER A 36 12.50 13.85 -6.35
N ILE A 37 12.22 12.56 -6.51
CA ILE A 37 10.88 11.98 -6.35
C ILE A 37 10.38 12.19 -4.92
N PHE A 38 11.19 11.89 -3.91
CA PHE A 38 10.84 12.08 -2.50
C PHE A 38 10.47 13.55 -2.22
N LYS A 39 11.32 14.49 -2.66
CA LYS A 39 11.06 15.94 -2.55
C LYS A 39 9.82 16.41 -3.30
N LEU A 40 9.37 15.68 -4.32
CA LEU A 40 8.11 15.97 -5.01
C LEU A 40 6.91 15.39 -4.26
N ILE A 41 7.00 14.16 -3.75
CA ILE A 41 5.91 13.50 -3.02
C ILE A 41 5.52 14.29 -1.76
N VAL A 42 6.49 14.89 -1.06
CA VAL A 42 6.23 15.68 0.16
C VAL A 42 5.55 17.03 -0.09
N ARG A 43 5.37 17.44 -1.35
CA ARG A 43 4.74 18.73 -1.64
C ARG A 43 3.25 18.68 -1.41
N GLU A 44 2.68 19.80 -0.97
CA GLU A 44 1.25 19.91 -0.65
C GLU A 44 0.37 19.57 -1.85
N GLU A 45 0.77 19.89 -3.08
CA GLU A 45 0.01 19.57 -4.28
C GLU A 45 -0.17 18.06 -4.51
N VAL A 46 0.66 17.21 -3.89
CA VAL A 46 0.55 15.74 -4.01
C VAL A 46 -0.45 15.16 -3.01
N TYR A 47 -0.55 15.74 -1.81
CA TYR A 47 -1.47 15.29 -0.77
C TYR A 47 -2.67 16.22 -0.55
N SER A 48 -2.84 17.27 -1.37
CA SER A 48 -3.89 18.28 -1.22
C SER A 48 -5.29 17.66 -1.17
N TYR A 49 -5.51 16.55 -1.88
CA TYR A 49 -6.76 15.77 -1.85
C TYR A 49 -7.19 15.36 -0.43
N TRP A 50 -6.26 15.29 0.52
CA TRP A 50 -6.53 14.92 1.90
C TRP A 50 -7.08 16.11 2.72
N VAL A 51 -6.65 17.33 2.40
CA VAL A 51 -6.89 18.52 3.23
C VAL A 51 -7.78 19.56 2.55
N GLN A 52 -7.94 19.47 1.23
CA GLN A 52 -8.73 20.40 0.44
C GLN A 52 -10.22 20.19 0.71
N LYS A 53 -10.90 21.23 1.16
CA LYS A 53 -12.36 21.22 1.33
C LYS A 53 -13.04 21.01 -0.02
N GLY A 54 -14.08 20.18 -0.02
CA GLY A 54 -14.80 19.81 -1.23
C GLY A 54 -14.15 18.70 -2.05
N ASP A 55 -12.97 18.21 -1.65
CA ASP A 55 -12.32 17.06 -2.27
C ASP A 55 -11.96 16.04 -1.17
N CYS A 56 -12.23 14.77 -1.45
CA CYS A 56 -11.92 13.69 -0.53
C CYS A 56 -11.08 12.58 -1.14
N ALA A 57 -10.65 12.72 -2.41
CA ALA A 57 -10.02 11.73 -3.28
C ALA A 57 -10.93 10.63 -3.87
N PRO A 58 -11.53 9.68 -3.12
CA PRO A 58 -12.36 8.69 -3.76
C PRO A 58 -13.60 9.32 -4.34
N PHE A 59 -13.93 8.91 -5.57
CA PHE A 59 -15.08 9.41 -6.31
C PHE A 59 -16.40 9.26 -5.54
N PHE A 60 -16.52 8.25 -4.68
CA PHE A 60 -17.72 8.00 -3.87
C PHE A 60 -17.84 8.94 -2.64
N LEU A 61 -16.77 9.63 -2.24
CA LEU A 61 -16.78 10.63 -1.16
C LEU A 61 -16.85 12.05 -1.68
N THR A 62 -16.43 12.30 -2.93
CA THR A 62 -16.35 13.64 -3.53
C THR A 62 -17.66 14.42 -3.34
N THR A 63 -18.80 13.87 -3.74
CA THR A 63 -20.10 14.56 -3.62
C THR A 63 -20.48 14.86 -2.16
N TYR A 64 -20.15 13.97 -1.22
CA TYR A 64 -20.39 14.24 0.20
C TYR A 64 -19.53 15.42 0.66
N CYS A 65 -18.26 15.44 0.28
CA CYS A 65 -17.31 16.46 0.69
C CYS A 65 -17.61 17.84 0.10
N GLU A 66 -18.05 17.88 -1.17
CA GLU A 66 -18.56 19.08 -1.84
C GLU A 66 -19.77 19.65 -1.10
N ASN A 67 -20.78 18.80 -0.82
CA ASN A 67 -22.04 19.24 -0.20
C ASN A 67 -21.87 19.74 1.25
N HIS A 68 -20.89 19.22 1.98
CA HIS A 68 -20.66 19.55 3.39
C HIS A 68 -19.46 20.48 3.61
N ASN A 69 -18.80 20.94 2.53
CA ASN A 69 -17.58 21.76 2.58
C ASN A 69 -16.54 21.18 3.56
N THR A 70 -16.26 19.89 3.41
CA THR A 70 -15.36 19.09 4.26
C THR A 70 -14.26 18.48 3.42
N SER A 71 -13.15 18.08 4.04
CA SER A 71 -12.03 17.34 3.45
C SER A 71 -11.94 15.94 4.09
N MET A 72 -11.00 15.13 3.61
CA MET A 72 -10.75 13.83 4.24
C MET A 72 -10.15 13.96 5.64
N CYS A 73 -9.29 14.95 5.86
CA CYS A 73 -8.75 15.24 7.18
C CYS A 73 -9.86 15.61 8.18
N ASP A 74 -10.82 16.45 7.78
CA ASP A 74 -11.96 16.81 8.63
C ASP A 74 -12.84 15.62 8.98
N LEU A 75 -13.08 14.73 8.00
CA LEU A 75 -13.87 13.55 8.26
C LEU A 75 -13.15 12.65 9.25
N ASN A 76 -11.83 12.53 9.12
CA ASN A 76 -11.00 11.78 10.05
C ASN A 76 -11.07 12.38 11.46
N GLU A 77 -11.01 13.71 11.56
CA GLU A 77 -11.20 14.46 12.80
C GLU A 77 -12.57 14.20 13.42
N GLN A 78 -13.63 14.14 12.62
CA GLN A 78 -14.98 13.83 13.10
C GLN A 78 -15.10 12.41 13.63
N TRP A 79 -14.40 11.44 13.03
CA TRP A 79 -14.45 10.04 13.44
C TRP A 79 -13.66 9.76 14.72
N HIS A 80 -12.41 10.24 14.78
CA HIS A 80 -11.50 9.94 15.89
C HIS A 80 -11.52 11.01 16.99
N GLY A 81 -12.15 12.16 16.72
CA GLY A 81 -12.22 13.32 17.61
C GLY A 81 -11.10 14.34 17.33
N LYS A 82 -11.40 15.61 17.61
CA LYS A 82 -10.51 16.76 17.34
C LYS A 82 -9.11 16.67 17.93
N ASN A 83 -8.97 15.98 19.05
CA ASN A 83 -7.70 15.84 19.75
C ASN A 83 -6.87 14.64 19.25
N ALA A 84 -7.45 13.79 18.41
CA ALA A 84 -6.82 12.57 17.91
C ALA A 84 -6.24 12.72 16.50
N ILE A 85 -6.53 13.82 15.80
CA ILE A 85 -6.06 14.11 14.44
C ILE A 85 -5.39 15.50 14.43
N ASN A 86 -4.26 15.62 13.76
CA ASN A 86 -3.54 16.88 13.62
C ASN A 86 -3.68 17.45 12.20
N CYS A 87 -4.87 17.90 11.79
CA CYS A 87 -5.02 18.52 10.48
C CYS A 87 -4.18 19.81 10.38
N PRO A 88 -3.46 20.06 9.27
CA PRO A 88 -3.54 19.42 7.96
C PRO A 88 -2.47 18.34 7.70
N ASP A 89 -2.00 17.62 8.72
CA ASP A 89 -0.99 16.56 8.59
C ASP A 89 -1.57 15.31 7.88
N PRO A 90 -1.11 14.96 6.67
CA PRO A 90 -1.65 13.87 5.88
C PRO A 90 -1.17 12.49 6.32
N VAL A 91 -0.25 12.38 7.30
CA VAL A 91 0.30 11.09 7.76
C VAL A 91 0.05 10.81 9.23
N TYR A 92 -0.58 11.75 9.95
CA TYR A 92 -0.83 11.62 11.38
C TYR A 92 -1.72 10.41 11.73
N PHE A 93 -2.77 10.17 10.94
CA PHE A 93 -3.63 9.00 11.08
C PHE A 93 -4.29 8.67 9.73
N GLY A 94 -4.32 7.39 9.37
CA GLY A 94 -4.88 6.93 8.10
C GLY A 94 -4.01 7.32 6.90
N ASN A 95 -4.66 7.54 5.74
CA ASN A 95 -4.02 7.89 4.48
C ASN A 95 -2.84 6.97 4.11
N ILE A 96 -2.98 5.68 4.46
CA ILE A 96 -1.89 4.72 4.34
C ILE A 96 -1.32 4.64 2.93
N MET A 97 -2.16 4.85 1.91
CA MET A 97 -1.73 4.82 0.52
C MET A 97 -0.67 5.87 0.22
N TYR A 98 -0.82 7.10 0.71
CA TYR A 98 0.20 8.13 0.58
C TYR A 98 1.38 7.90 1.52
N SER A 99 1.09 7.66 2.80
CA SER A 99 2.12 7.62 3.84
C SER A 99 3.04 6.40 3.70
N ALA A 100 2.51 5.24 3.30
CA ALA A 100 3.31 4.05 3.02
C ALA A 100 4.15 4.20 1.75
N HIS A 101 3.62 4.81 0.67
CA HIS A 101 4.42 5.12 -0.51
C HIS A 101 5.56 6.10 -0.19
N LEU A 102 5.28 7.15 0.59
CA LEU A 102 6.30 8.09 1.05
C LEU A 102 7.39 7.38 1.87
N ALA A 103 7.00 6.52 2.81
CA ALA A 103 7.94 5.72 3.59
C ALA A 103 8.75 4.75 2.70
N HIS A 104 8.14 4.15 1.68
CA HIS A 104 8.81 3.21 0.79
C HIS A 104 9.82 3.90 -0.11
N ILE A 105 9.47 5.05 -0.69
CA ILE A 105 10.44 5.87 -1.42
C ILE A 105 11.55 6.37 -0.48
N GLY A 106 11.21 6.79 0.74
CA GLY A 106 12.20 7.24 1.72
C GLY A 106 13.20 6.15 2.11
N THR A 107 12.75 4.92 2.31
CA THR A 107 13.63 3.78 2.59
C THR A 107 14.50 3.42 1.40
N LEU A 108 14.00 3.57 0.17
CA LEU A 108 14.82 3.45 -1.05
C LEU A 108 15.85 4.58 -1.18
N VAL A 109 15.52 5.83 -0.85
CA VAL A 109 16.50 6.93 -0.78
C VAL A 109 17.64 6.56 0.18
N ARG A 110 17.30 6.04 1.37
CA ARG A 110 18.29 5.60 2.36
C ARG A 110 19.16 4.44 1.84
N LEU A 111 18.58 3.47 1.13
CA LEU A 111 19.30 2.35 0.52
C LEU A 111 20.35 2.82 -0.51
N PHE A 112 20.00 3.78 -1.35
CA PHE A 112 20.87 4.23 -2.46
C PHE A 112 21.81 5.39 -2.08
N ALA A 113 21.65 5.98 -0.90
CA ALA A 113 22.46 7.12 -0.48
C ALA A 113 23.95 6.75 -0.38
N PRO A 114 24.85 7.65 -0.81
CA PRO A 114 26.29 7.40 -0.73
C PRO A 114 26.79 7.41 0.72
N THR A 115 26.11 8.14 1.62
CA THR A 115 26.38 8.17 3.06
C THR A 115 25.07 8.35 3.85
N PRO A 116 25.04 8.01 5.14
CA PRO A 116 23.89 8.27 6.00
C PRO A 116 23.50 9.75 6.06
N GLU A 117 24.47 10.67 6.07
CA GLU A 117 24.23 12.11 6.13
C GLU A 117 23.54 12.62 4.87
N ALA A 118 23.92 12.09 3.69
CA ALA A 118 23.27 12.41 2.43
C ALA A 118 21.81 11.94 2.41
N ALA A 119 21.51 10.77 3.00
CA ALA A 119 20.14 10.31 3.18
C ALA A 119 19.37 11.25 4.13
N GLU A 120 19.95 11.58 5.29
CA GLU A 120 19.30 12.42 6.30
C GLU A 120 18.96 13.82 5.81
N GLU A 121 19.78 14.42 4.96
CA GLU A 121 19.51 15.75 4.38
C GLU A 121 18.22 15.73 3.54
N VAL A 122 18.00 14.66 2.79
CA VAL A 122 16.81 14.49 1.93
C VAL A 122 15.59 14.07 2.75
N LEU A 123 15.80 13.25 3.76
CA LEU A 123 14.75 12.60 4.55
C LEU A 123 14.27 13.42 5.74
N LYS A 124 14.67 14.70 5.83
CA LYS A 124 14.08 15.73 6.71
C LYS A 124 13.10 16.56 5.89
N PHE A 125 11.84 16.59 6.28
CA PHE A 125 10.77 17.22 5.51
C PHE A 125 9.64 17.69 6.42
N THR A 126 8.71 18.48 5.89
CA THR A 126 7.56 18.99 6.62
C THR A 126 6.29 18.58 5.89
N LEU A 127 5.28 18.10 6.62
CA LEU A 127 3.95 17.82 6.08
C LEU A 127 2.91 18.56 6.90
N GLY A 128 2.06 19.35 6.23
CA GLY A 128 1.21 20.30 6.93
C GLY A 128 2.06 21.26 7.76
N ASN A 129 1.94 21.16 9.09
CA ASN A 129 2.72 21.97 10.04
C ASN A 129 3.69 21.15 10.90
N THR A 130 3.93 19.88 10.54
CA THR A 130 4.73 18.93 11.35
C THR A 130 6.04 18.62 10.65
N GLU A 131 7.16 18.77 11.37
CA GLU A 131 8.47 18.32 10.91
C GLU A 131 8.63 16.81 11.10
N TYR A 132 9.17 16.15 10.07
CA TYR A 132 9.39 14.73 10.01
C TYR A 132 10.83 14.40 9.62
N THR A 133 11.32 13.29 10.17
CA THR A 133 12.36 12.47 9.56
C THR A 133 11.70 11.21 8.99
N LEU A 134 12.41 10.45 8.16
CA LEU A 134 11.94 9.11 7.78
C LEU A 134 11.63 8.24 9.00
N ASP A 135 12.45 8.33 10.05
CA ASP A 135 12.29 7.53 11.26
C ASP A 135 11.06 7.94 12.06
N SER A 136 10.77 9.26 12.16
CA SER A 136 9.54 9.71 12.84
C SER A 136 8.28 9.42 12.02
N LEU A 137 8.34 9.44 10.69
CA LEU A 137 7.25 8.97 9.82
C LEU A 137 6.99 7.47 10.02
N LEU A 138 8.02 6.64 10.00
CA LEU A 138 7.88 5.20 10.21
C LEU A 138 7.39 4.88 11.62
N GLN A 139 7.90 5.57 12.64
CA GLN A 139 7.39 5.45 14.01
C GLN A 139 5.91 5.80 14.07
N ARG A 140 5.46 6.84 13.36
CA ARG A 140 4.04 7.20 13.27
C ARG A 140 3.20 6.08 12.67
N LEU A 141 3.64 5.47 11.57
CA LEU A 141 2.94 4.36 10.93
C LEU A 141 2.92 3.11 11.81
N VAL A 142 4.05 2.79 12.44
CA VAL A 142 4.16 1.69 13.39
C VAL A 142 3.19 1.86 14.57
N LEU A 143 3.10 3.06 15.14
CA LEU A 143 2.16 3.35 16.23
C LEU A 143 0.70 3.15 15.80
N GLN A 144 0.35 3.56 14.58
CA GLN A 144 -0.99 3.30 14.04
C GLN A 144 -1.25 1.80 13.86
N ALA A 145 -0.31 1.05 13.29
CA ALA A 145 -0.47 -0.40 13.14
C ALA A 145 -0.57 -1.13 14.50
N GLU A 146 0.18 -0.67 15.52
CA GLU A 146 0.10 -1.21 16.88
C GLU A 146 -1.24 -0.90 17.55
N ASP A 147 -1.73 0.34 17.43
CA ASP A 147 -3.05 0.74 17.95
C ASP A 147 -4.18 -0.06 17.31
N GLN A 148 -4.04 -0.33 16.01
CA GLN A 148 -5.00 -1.12 15.23
C GLN A 148 -4.75 -2.63 15.32
N LYS A 149 -3.75 -3.13 16.07
CA LYS A 149 -3.42 -4.57 16.08
C LYS A 149 -4.61 -5.48 16.41
N GLY A 150 -5.45 -5.06 17.35
CA GLY A 150 -6.65 -5.79 17.75
C GLY A 150 -7.82 -5.69 16.76
N GLN A 151 -7.66 -4.92 15.68
CA GLN A 151 -8.69 -4.61 14.68
C GLN A 151 -8.09 -4.74 13.27
N LEU A 152 -8.56 -5.72 12.49
CA LEU A 152 -8.09 -5.90 11.10
C LEU A 152 -6.56 -6.11 11.01
N GLY A 153 -5.96 -6.82 11.98
CA GLY A 153 -4.55 -7.21 11.94
C GLY A 153 -3.53 -6.06 12.01
N GLY A 154 -3.91 -4.88 12.50
CA GLY A 154 -3.02 -3.71 12.47
C GLY A 154 -2.98 -2.99 11.13
N GLY A 155 -3.94 -3.26 10.24
CA GLY A 155 -4.07 -2.54 8.99
C GLY A 155 -4.43 -1.07 9.23
N ILE A 156 -3.69 -0.16 8.58
CA ILE A 156 -3.93 1.29 8.65
C ILE A 156 -4.94 1.68 7.58
N THR A 157 -5.88 2.55 7.89
CA THR A 157 -6.90 2.97 6.93
C THR A 157 -6.33 3.83 5.80
N CYS A 158 -6.87 3.70 4.59
CA CYS A 158 -6.61 4.65 3.51
C CYS A 158 -7.53 5.84 3.71
N GLU A 159 -8.81 5.65 3.41
CA GLU A 159 -9.89 6.53 3.85
C GLU A 159 -10.57 5.92 5.07
N LEU A 160 -11.42 6.71 5.71
CA LEU A 160 -12.11 6.32 6.93
C LEU A 160 -12.70 4.91 6.86
N ALA A 161 -12.34 4.13 7.87
CA ALA A 161 -12.75 2.76 8.08
C ALA A 161 -12.36 1.75 6.97
N ASN A 162 -11.67 2.13 5.89
CA ASN A 162 -11.33 1.19 4.81
C ASN A 162 -9.84 0.85 4.83
N VAL A 163 -9.53 -0.44 5.00
CA VAL A 163 -8.17 -0.99 4.97
C VAL A 163 -8.01 -1.80 3.68
N TYR A 164 -7.07 -1.35 2.86
CA TYR A 164 -6.77 -1.95 1.57
C TYR A 164 -5.46 -2.73 1.68
N PRO A 165 -5.46 -4.05 1.40
CA PRO A 165 -4.24 -4.86 1.47
C PRO A 165 -3.13 -4.41 0.52
N SER A 166 -3.48 -3.90 -0.66
CA SER A 166 -2.52 -3.34 -1.62
C SER A 166 -1.74 -2.17 -1.02
N CYS A 167 -2.41 -1.28 -0.28
CA CYS A 167 -1.77 -0.14 0.35
C CYS A 167 -0.84 -0.58 1.50
N GLN A 168 -1.24 -1.57 2.31
CA GLN A 168 -0.41 -2.07 3.42
C GLN A 168 0.91 -2.66 2.92
N SER A 169 0.91 -3.27 1.72
CA SER A 169 2.10 -3.91 1.15
C SER A 169 3.31 -2.96 1.10
N HIS A 170 3.09 -1.66 0.86
CA HIS A 170 4.16 -0.68 0.85
C HIS A 170 4.77 -0.40 2.23
N LEU A 171 3.94 -0.35 3.28
CA LEU A 171 4.44 -0.19 4.64
C LEU A 171 5.28 -1.41 5.02
N HIS A 172 4.75 -2.61 4.81
CA HIS A 172 5.45 -3.84 5.20
C HIS A 172 6.73 -4.08 4.39
N ALA A 173 6.75 -3.71 3.10
CA ALA A 173 7.98 -3.70 2.30
C ALA A 173 9.01 -2.71 2.85
N SER A 174 8.59 -1.51 3.23
CA SER A 174 9.45 -0.50 3.85
C SER A 174 10.05 -0.99 5.17
N LEU A 175 9.23 -1.60 6.02
CA LEU A 175 9.66 -2.15 7.30
C LEU A 175 10.70 -3.25 7.12
N ARG A 176 10.48 -4.20 6.19
CA ARG A 176 11.47 -5.24 5.90
C ARG A 176 12.76 -4.63 5.37
N LEU A 177 12.68 -3.72 4.41
CA LEU A 177 13.87 -3.08 3.84
C LEU A 177 14.66 -2.35 4.93
N LEU A 178 13.99 -1.57 5.78
CA LEU A 178 14.67 -0.86 6.86
C LEU A 178 15.32 -1.83 7.85
N SER A 179 14.67 -2.94 8.21
CA SER A 179 15.28 -3.96 9.06
C SER A 179 16.58 -4.55 8.50
N THR A 180 16.73 -4.59 7.18
CA THR A 180 17.98 -5.04 6.54
C THR A 180 19.07 -3.97 6.56
N LEU A 181 18.69 -2.69 6.60
CA LEU A 181 19.61 -1.55 6.68
C LEU A 181 20.01 -1.24 8.12
N ASP A 182 19.09 -1.42 9.07
CA ASP A 182 19.26 -1.22 10.51
C ASP A 182 18.44 -2.26 11.29
N SER A 183 19.13 -3.20 11.92
CA SER A 183 18.52 -4.27 12.70
C SER A 183 18.01 -3.84 14.08
N SER A 184 18.24 -2.58 14.50
CA SER A 184 17.88 -2.08 15.84
C SER A 184 16.40 -2.27 16.20
N ASN A 185 15.52 -2.26 15.19
CA ASN A 185 14.07 -2.40 15.33
C ASN A 185 13.50 -3.68 14.69
N GLU A 186 14.31 -4.62 14.22
CA GLU A 186 13.82 -5.78 13.45
C GLU A 186 12.79 -6.61 14.25
N ASN A 187 12.99 -6.82 15.55
CA ASN A 187 12.00 -7.56 16.36
C ASN A 187 10.62 -6.88 16.34
N ARG A 188 10.58 -5.55 16.41
CA ARG A 188 9.34 -4.77 16.38
C ARG A 188 8.72 -4.79 15.00
N TYR A 189 9.51 -4.55 13.96
CA TYR A 189 9.05 -4.51 12.58
C TYR A 189 8.58 -5.89 12.08
N SER A 190 9.29 -6.95 12.44
CA SER A 190 8.88 -8.33 12.19
C SER A 190 7.57 -8.69 12.88
N ALA A 191 7.35 -8.27 14.14
CA ALA A 191 6.09 -8.51 14.83
C ALA A 191 4.88 -7.82 14.16
N ILE A 192 5.07 -6.62 13.62
CA ILE A 192 4.03 -5.89 12.86
C ILE A 192 3.75 -6.60 11.54
N ARG A 193 4.80 -6.98 10.79
CA ARG A 193 4.66 -7.75 9.55
C ARG A 193 3.96 -9.09 9.79
N LYS A 194 4.32 -9.79 10.87
CA LYS A 194 3.64 -11.04 11.27
C LYS A 194 2.16 -10.82 11.54
N THR A 195 1.81 -9.81 12.34
CA THR A 195 0.41 -9.53 12.69
C THR A 195 -0.42 -9.29 11.42
N TRP A 196 0.09 -8.48 10.50
CA TRP A 196 -0.59 -8.22 9.23
C TRP A 196 -0.65 -9.46 8.33
N GLN A 197 0.44 -10.23 8.24
CA GLN A 197 0.47 -11.48 7.48
C GLN A 197 -0.57 -12.48 8.00
N ASP A 198 -0.66 -12.66 9.32
CA ASP A 198 -1.61 -13.56 9.97
C ASP A 198 -3.04 -13.15 9.58
N TYR A 199 -3.38 -11.87 9.73
CA TYR A 199 -4.69 -11.35 9.35
C TYR A 199 -4.97 -11.49 7.85
N LEU A 200 -4.03 -11.10 6.99
CA LEU A 200 -4.21 -11.12 5.54
C LEU A 200 -4.53 -12.52 5.04
N LEU A 201 -3.80 -13.52 5.55
CA LEU A 201 -3.86 -14.89 5.04
C LEU A 201 -4.97 -15.72 5.70
N THR A 202 -5.44 -15.35 6.90
CA THR A 202 -6.47 -16.13 7.62
C THR A 202 -7.85 -15.48 7.64
N GLU A 203 -7.92 -14.15 7.73
CA GLU A 203 -9.17 -13.42 7.92
C GLU A 203 -9.58 -12.59 6.70
N ASN A 204 -8.63 -12.02 5.96
CA ASN A 204 -8.90 -11.13 4.83
C ASN A 204 -8.99 -11.85 3.47
N ILE A 205 -8.40 -13.03 3.36
CA ILE A 205 -8.52 -13.85 2.16
C ILE A 205 -10.00 -14.23 1.97
N ALA A 206 -10.55 -13.95 0.80
CA ALA A 206 -11.97 -14.06 0.56
C ALA A 206 -12.45 -15.51 0.76
N LYS A 207 -13.61 -15.69 1.38
CA LYS A 207 -14.24 -17.01 1.50
C LYS A 207 -14.53 -17.56 0.10
N GLY A 208 -13.81 -18.61 -0.29
CA GLY A 208 -13.88 -19.17 -1.63
C GLY A 208 -12.70 -18.83 -2.54
N TRP A 209 -11.56 -18.36 -2.02
CA TRP A 209 -10.33 -18.30 -2.83
C TRP A 209 -9.88 -19.66 -3.39
N ASP A 210 -10.35 -20.76 -2.78
CA ASP A 210 -10.18 -22.14 -3.24
C ASP A 210 -11.42 -22.69 -3.99
N THR A 211 -12.39 -21.86 -4.39
CA THR A 211 -13.44 -22.32 -5.32
C THR A 211 -12.94 -22.35 -6.77
N PRO A 212 -13.51 -23.19 -7.64
CA PRO A 212 -13.12 -23.26 -9.05
C PRO A 212 -13.53 -22.03 -9.86
N ALA A 213 -12.60 -21.53 -10.67
CA ALA A 213 -12.78 -20.38 -11.56
C ALA A 213 -14.08 -20.48 -12.38
N GLY A 214 -14.90 -19.43 -12.33
CA GLY A 214 -16.17 -19.34 -13.06
C GLY A 214 -17.42 -19.67 -12.24
N SER A 215 -17.28 -20.00 -10.96
CA SER A 215 -18.39 -20.31 -10.05
C SER A 215 -19.17 -19.09 -9.54
N THR A 216 -18.62 -17.87 -9.69
CA THR A 216 -19.26 -16.62 -9.23
C THR A 216 -19.31 -15.55 -10.33
N PRO A 217 -20.39 -14.73 -10.38
CA PRO A 217 -20.56 -13.67 -11.39
C PRO A 217 -19.56 -12.50 -11.25
N PHE A 218 -18.78 -12.46 -10.17
CA PHE A 218 -17.83 -11.39 -9.90
C PHE A 218 -16.39 -11.73 -10.30
N GLY A 219 -16.11 -12.98 -10.68
CA GLY A 219 -14.75 -13.51 -10.70
C GLY A 219 -14.24 -13.64 -9.26
N GLU A 220 -13.66 -14.78 -8.91
CA GLU A 220 -13.15 -15.02 -7.57
C GLU A 220 -12.07 -13.97 -7.26
N ARG A 221 -12.31 -13.17 -6.21
CA ARG A 221 -11.38 -12.15 -5.70
C ARG A 221 -10.61 -12.77 -4.56
N LEU A 222 -9.31 -12.50 -4.47
CA LEU A 222 -8.47 -13.14 -3.48
C LEU A 222 -8.51 -12.41 -2.15
N PHE A 223 -8.47 -11.08 -2.14
CA PHE A 223 -8.42 -10.27 -0.92
C PHE A 223 -9.60 -9.31 -0.81
N GLU A 224 -10.17 -9.23 0.39
CA GLU A 224 -11.26 -8.31 0.71
C GLU A 224 -10.74 -6.91 1.08
N ILE A 225 -11.48 -5.85 0.73
CA ILE A 225 -11.26 -4.53 1.34
C ILE A 225 -11.92 -4.59 2.72
N ALA A 226 -11.09 -4.54 3.76
CA ALA A 226 -11.56 -4.68 5.13
C ALA A 226 -12.17 -3.38 5.64
N GLN A 227 -13.29 -3.49 6.35
CA GLN A 227 -14.01 -2.35 6.90
C GLN A 227 -13.98 -2.36 8.44
N GLN A 228 -13.57 -1.25 9.06
CA GLN A 228 -13.61 -1.09 10.50
C GLN A 228 -15.05 -0.91 11.00
N THR A 229 -15.39 -1.59 12.10
CA THR A 229 -16.70 -1.50 12.79
C THR A 229 -16.52 -1.11 14.26
N PRO A 230 -17.45 -0.38 14.90
CA PRO A 230 -18.73 0.07 14.36
C PRO A 230 -18.55 1.23 13.38
N ARG A 231 -19.46 1.29 12.40
CA ARG A 231 -19.51 2.41 11.46
C ARG A 231 -19.98 3.66 12.21
N HIS A 232 -19.37 4.81 11.93
CA HIS A 232 -19.85 6.08 12.46
C HIS A 232 -21.24 6.38 11.88
N ILE A 233 -22.22 6.67 12.74
CA ILE A 233 -23.63 6.83 12.37
C ILE A 233 -23.88 7.92 11.31
N ASN A 234 -22.97 8.89 11.21
CA ASN A 234 -23.10 10.02 10.27
C ASN A 234 -22.28 9.87 8.98
N ILE A 235 -21.52 8.78 8.80
CA ILE A 235 -20.80 8.54 7.55
C ILE A 235 -21.51 7.41 6.79
N PRO A 236 -21.99 7.65 5.56
CA PRO A 236 -22.68 6.64 4.78
C PRO A 236 -21.84 5.36 4.65
N ASP A 237 -22.50 4.20 4.70
CA ASP A 237 -21.87 2.98 4.21
C ASP A 237 -21.74 3.08 2.69
N PHE A 238 -20.52 3.25 2.21
CA PHE A 238 -20.27 3.34 0.78
C PHE A 238 -20.25 1.98 0.09
N GLY A 239 -20.45 0.89 0.84
CA GLY A 239 -20.75 -0.41 0.26
C GLY A 239 -19.64 -0.92 -0.65
N ILE A 240 -18.37 -0.78 -0.23
CA ILE A 240 -17.20 -1.33 -0.95
C ILE A 240 -16.69 -2.61 -0.27
N PRO A 241 -17.50 -3.67 -0.07
CA PRO A 241 -17.00 -4.91 0.50
C PRO A 241 -16.27 -5.76 -0.54
N ILE A 242 -16.11 -5.28 -1.78
CA ILE A 242 -15.68 -6.12 -2.89
C ILE A 242 -14.33 -5.62 -3.42
N GLY A 243 -13.23 -6.21 -2.93
CA GLY A 243 -11.87 -6.02 -3.47
C GLY A 243 -11.83 -6.35 -4.96
N CYS A 244 -10.89 -5.85 -5.76
CA CYS A 244 -10.94 -6.06 -7.20
C CYS A 244 -9.63 -6.64 -7.75
N ALA A 245 -9.66 -7.21 -8.94
CA ALA A 245 -8.53 -7.99 -9.45
C ALA A 245 -7.24 -7.15 -9.61
N SER A 246 -7.37 -5.82 -9.74
CA SER A 246 -6.23 -4.89 -9.68
C SER A 246 -5.60 -4.79 -8.29
N HIS A 247 -6.37 -4.97 -7.22
CA HIS A 247 -5.84 -5.05 -5.85
C HIS A 247 -5.17 -6.40 -5.62
N ASP A 248 -5.78 -7.48 -6.09
CA ASP A 248 -5.22 -8.83 -5.94
C ASP A 248 -3.82 -8.93 -6.57
N VAL A 249 -3.68 -8.52 -7.84
CA VAL A 249 -2.37 -8.54 -8.52
C VAL A 249 -1.33 -7.68 -7.80
N TRP A 250 -1.75 -6.57 -7.19
CA TRP A 250 -0.85 -5.68 -6.47
C TRP A 250 -0.36 -6.33 -5.17
N VAL A 251 -1.27 -6.89 -4.37
CA VAL A 251 -0.89 -7.62 -3.15
C VAL A 251 0.03 -8.77 -3.48
N LEU A 252 -0.32 -9.59 -4.48
CA LEU A 252 0.46 -10.74 -4.91
C LEU A 252 1.85 -10.35 -5.39
N ALA A 253 1.99 -9.27 -6.16
CA ALA A 253 3.28 -8.78 -6.65
C ALA A 253 4.23 -8.36 -5.52
N TYR A 254 3.69 -7.93 -4.38
CA TYR A 254 4.46 -7.53 -3.20
C TYR A 254 4.57 -8.61 -2.13
N LEU A 255 3.77 -9.69 -2.18
CA LEU A 255 3.63 -10.65 -1.08
C LEU A 255 5.00 -11.14 -0.58
N ARG A 256 5.83 -11.64 -1.50
CA ARG A 256 7.18 -12.14 -1.19
C ARG A 256 8.11 -11.05 -0.64
N SER A 257 7.87 -9.78 -0.97
CA SER A 257 8.76 -8.68 -0.58
C SER A 257 8.66 -8.35 0.91
N TRP A 258 7.64 -8.82 1.63
CA TRP A 258 7.48 -8.47 3.04
C TRP A 258 7.07 -9.62 3.96
N THR A 259 6.55 -10.73 3.42
CA THR A 259 6.19 -11.92 4.22
C THR A 259 7.40 -12.55 4.91
N LEU A 260 7.15 -13.17 6.04
CA LEU A 260 8.11 -13.97 6.79
C LEU A 260 8.16 -15.39 6.22
N GLU A 261 9.36 -15.90 5.96
CA GLU A 261 9.61 -17.23 5.37
C GLU A 261 9.17 -18.37 6.30
N SER A 262 9.25 -18.17 7.62
CA SER A 262 8.92 -19.18 8.64
C SER A 262 7.44 -19.15 9.04
N TYR A 263 6.52 -19.03 8.09
CA TYR A 263 5.09 -19.04 8.38
C TYR A 263 4.59 -20.49 8.52
N VAL A 264 4.25 -20.87 9.75
CA VAL A 264 3.85 -22.24 10.10
C VAL A 264 2.35 -22.47 9.92
N ASP A 265 1.57 -21.38 9.90
CA ASP A 265 0.11 -21.45 9.80
C ASP A 265 -0.34 -21.45 8.33
N SER A 266 -1.48 -22.10 8.07
CA SER A 266 -2.08 -22.16 6.73
C SER A 266 -2.99 -20.94 6.51
N PRO A 267 -2.99 -20.32 5.32
CA PRO A 267 -2.26 -20.72 4.12
C PRO A 267 -0.83 -20.14 4.04
N ASN A 268 0.10 -20.96 3.51
CA ASN A 268 1.47 -20.52 3.20
C ASN A 268 1.43 -19.41 2.12
N PRO A 269 2.17 -18.28 2.28
CA PRO A 269 2.28 -17.23 1.26
C PRO A 269 2.58 -17.73 -0.15
N GLU A 270 3.41 -18.76 -0.28
CA GLU A 270 3.74 -19.39 -1.55
C GLU A 270 2.50 -19.96 -2.25
N HIS A 271 1.71 -20.75 -1.51
CA HIS A 271 0.51 -21.37 -2.04
C HIS A 271 -0.55 -20.32 -2.42
N VAL A 272 -0.65 -19.24 -1.63
CA VAL A 272 -1.51 -18.09 -1.96
C VAL A 272 -1.03 -17.39 -3.24
N LEU A 273 0.28 -17.26 -3.44
CA LEU A 273 0.86 -16.67 -4.65
C LEU A 273 0.58 -17.54 -5.89
N GLU A 274 0.84 -18.84 -5.81
CA GLU A 274 0.57 -19.80 -6.88
C GLU A 274 -0.92 -19.80 -7.26
N ARG A 275 -1.81 -19.93 -6.25
CA ARG A 275 -3.26 -19.95 -6.47
C ARG A 275 -3.77 -18.62 -6.99
N GLY A 276 -3.31 -17.50 -6.42
CA GLY A 276 -3.69 -16.17 -6.85
C GLY A 276 -3.31 -15.90 -8.31
N ARG A 277 -2.12 -16.34 -8.74
CA ARG A 277 -1.70 -16.30 -10.14
C ARG A 277 -2.64 -17.10 -11.05
N GLU A 278 -3.02 -18.32 -10.67
CA GLU A 278 -3.97 -19.13 -11.45
C GLU A 278 -5.34 -18.48 -11.56
N LEU A 279 -5.83 -17.89 -10.45
CA LEU A 279 -7.08 -17.15 -10.43
C LEU A 279 -7.01 -15.98 -11.41
N LEU A 280 -5.95 -15.14 -11.35
CA LEU A 280 -5.78 -14.00 -12.25
C LEU A 280 -5.71 -14.43 -13.72
N LYS A 281 -5.03 -15.53 -14.06
CA LYS A 281 -4.95 -16.06 -15.44
C LYS A 281 -6.31 -16.47 -16.01
N ASN A 282 -7.17 -17.02 -15.17
CA ASN A 282 -8.48 -17.53 -15.56
C ASN A 282 -9.61 -16.51 -15.33
N HIS A 283 -9.30 -15.35 -14.73
CA HIS A 283 -10.27 -14.34 -14.41
C HIS A 283 -10.76 -13.65 -15.69
N VAL A 284 -12.07 -13.60 -15.91
CA VAL A 284 -12.71 -13.02 -17.11
C VAL A 284 -12.37 -11.55 -17.34
N GLY A 285 -11.98 -10.86 -16.27
CA GLY A 285 -11.48 -9.50 -16.28
C GLY A 285 -10.02 -9.34 -16.68
N TRP A 286 -9.31 -10.40 -17.04
CA TRP A 286 -7.93 -10.37 -17.51
C TRP A 286 -7.83 -11.03 -18.88
N LYS A 287 -7.04 -10.44 -19.77
CA LYS A 287 -6.74 -11.00 -21.09
C LYS A 287 -5.31 -10.65 -21.47
N ASP A 288 -4.55 -11.67 -21.89
CA ASP A 288 -3.16 -11.51 -22.34
C ASP A 288 -2.27 -10.76 -21.32
N GLY A 289 -2.51 -10.97 -20.02
CA GLY A 289 -1.79 -10.31 -18.92
C GLY A 289 -2.17 -8.85 -18.68
N GLN A 290 -3.22 -8.35 -19.33
CA GLN A 290 -3.77 -7.01 -19.12
C GLN A 290 -5.12 -7.09 -18.43
N LEU A 291 -5.36 -6.17 -17.50
CA LEU A 291 -6.67 -5.98 -16.91
C LEU A 291 -7.64 -5.49 -18.02
N GLN A 292 -8.87 -6.01 -18.02
CA GLN A 292 -9.98 -5.67 -18.92
C GLN A 292 -11.31 -5.49 -18.16
N ASP A 293 -11.30 -5.56 -16.83
CA ASP A 293 -12.49 -5.40 -15.99
C ASP A 293 -12.83 -3.93 -15.72
N GLU A 294 -13.66 -3.31 -16.56
CA GLU A 294 -14.12 -1.92 -16.40
C GLU A 294 -14.72 -1.61 -15.01
N ARG A 295 -15.17 -2.61 -14.24
CA ARG A 295 -15.63 -2.38 -12.86
C ARG A 295 -14.47 -2.02 -11.93
N CYS A 296 -13.28 -2.58 -12.18
CA CYS A 296 -12.05 -2.20 -11.48
C CYS A 296 -11.65 -0.76 -11.79
N LYS A 297 -11.91 -0.28 -13.02
CA LYS A 297 -11.64 1.11 -13.43
C LYS A 297 -12.41 2.11 -12.58
N VAL A 298 -13.64 1.79 -12.17
CA VAL A 298 -14.44 2.64 -11.27
C VAL A 298 -13.81 2.69 -9.88
N LEU A 299 -13.46 1.54 -9.29
CA LEU A 299 -12.92 1.45 -7.94
C LEU A 299 -11.51 2.01 -7.80
N ALA A 300 -10.71 1.86 -8.85
CA ALA A 300 -9.28 2.14 -8.80
C ALA A 300 -8.89 3.41 -9.59
N GLY A 301 -9.77 3.95 -10.45
CA GLY A 301 -9.41 5.02 -11.38
C GLY A 301 -8.58 4.51 -12.57
N GLU A 302 -8.41 5.34 -13.60
CA GLU A 302 -7.68 4.95 -14.82
C GLU A 302 -6.20 4.60 -14.55
N GLU A 303 -5.56 5.31 -13.62
CA GLU A 303 -4.13 5.11 -13.30
C GLU A 303 -3.83 3.73 -12.69
N ASN A 304 -4.76 3.17 -11.91
CA ASN A 304 -4.57 1.86 -11.30
C ASN A 304 -4.71 0.71 -12.30
N TRP A 305 -5.29 0.97 -13.47
CA TRP A 305 -5.38 -0.02 -14.55
C TRP A 305 -4.01 -0.37 -15.14
N ASP A 306 -3.23 0.67 -15.45
CA ASP A 306 -1.90 0.53 -16.02
C ASP A 306 -0.94 -0.09 -15.00
N VAL A 307 -1.04 0.35 -13.73
CA VAL A 307 -0.27 -0.21 -12.62
C VAL A 307 -0.56 -1.70 -12.44
N ALA A 308 -1.84 -2.10 -12.38
CA ALA A 308 -2.21 -3.49 -12.22
C ALA A 308 -1.70 -4.37 -13.37
N SER A 309 -1.84 -3.88 -14.60
CA SER A 309 -1.33 -4.58 -15.79
C SER A 309 0.20 -4.71 -15.76
N ALA A 310 0.91 -3.69 -15.29
CA ALA A 310 2.36 -3.73 -15.13
C ALA A 310 2.83 -4.64 -13.98
N MET A 311 1.97 -4.94 -13.00
CA MET A 311 2.28 -5.84 -11.88
C MET A 311 2.10 -7.31 -12.21
N PHE A 312 1.27 -7.65 -13.21
CA PHE A 312 1.04 -9.06 -13.56
C PHE A 312 2.34 -9.80 -13.95
N PRO A 313 3.26 -9.24 -14.76
CA PRO A 313 4.57 -9.84 -14.99
C PRO A 313 5.42 -10.03 -13.72
N VAL A 314 5.25 -9.18 -12.71
CA VAL A 314 5.95 -9.31 -11.41
C VAL A 314 5.43 -10.53 -10.66
N VAL A 315 4.12 -10.79 -10.69
CA VAL A 315 3.53 -12.02 -10.13
C VAL A 315 4.07 -13.26 -10.84
N GLU A 316 4.15 -13.25 -12.18
CA GLU A 316 4.72 -14.37 -12.93
C GLU A 316 6.18 -14.64 -12.56
N ALA A 317 7.00 -13.59 -12.44
CA ALA A 317 8.40 -13.71 -12.04
C ALA A 317 8.55 -14.22 -10.60
N ALA A 318 7.72 -13.75 -9.68
CA ALA A 318 7.78 -14.14 -8.28
C ALA A 318 7.53 -15.63 -8.06
N VAL A 319 6.63 -16.25 -8.85
CA VAL A 319 6.37 -17.70 -8.81
C VAL A 319 7.55 -18.47 -9.42
N GLN A 320 8.09 -18.02 -10.55
CA GLN A 320 9.23 -18.69 -11.21
C GLN A 320 10.48 -18.73 -10.32
N ASP A 321 10.79 -17.64 -9.62
CA ASP A 321 11.92 -17.59 -8.70
C ASP A 321 11.76 -18.56 -7.53
N TRP A 322 10.53 -18.75 -7.05
CA TRP A 322 10.25 -19.66 -5.94
C TRP A 322 10.44 -21.14 -6.35
N ASP A 323 9.97 -21.50 -7.54
CA ASP A 323 10.20 -22.82 -8.14
C ASP A 323 11.70 -23.12 -8.32
N PHE A 324 12.48 -22.10 -8.68
CA PHE A 324 13.93 -22.24 -8.84
C PHE A 324 14.64 -22.50 -7.50
N GLU A 325 14.25 -21.83 -6.42
CA GLU A 325 14.81 -22.04 -5.08
C GLU A 325 14.55 -23.46 -4.55
N LYS A 326 13.37 -24.03 -4.81
CA LYS A 326 13.04 -25.43 -4.47
C LYS A 326 13.91 -26.47 -5.18
N SER A 327 14.47 -26.12 -6.34
CA SER A 327 15.26 -27.04 -7.17
C SER A 327 16.75 -27.14 -6.78
N ARG A 328 17.21 -26.30 -5.84
CA ARG A 328 18.59 -26.27 -5.34
C ARG A 328 18.77 -27.13 -4.10
#